data_AF-A0AA37MCQ6-F1
#
_entry.id   AF-A0AA37MCQ6-F1
#
_cell.length_a   1.000
_cell.length_b   1.000
_cell.length_c   1.000
_cell.angle_alpha   90.00
_cell.angle_beta   90.00
_cell.angle_gamma   90.00
#
_symmetry.space_group_name_H-M   'P 1'
#
loop_
_entity.id
_entity.type
_entity.pdbx_description
1 polymer ?
#
loop_
_entity_poly.entity_id
_entity_poly.type
_entity_poly.pdbx_seq_one_letter_code
_entity_poly.pdbx_strand_id
1 'polypeptide(L)'
;MDRSAAHALAGAVLTGIVSGTLLAAPAAAQEPNFSDPELIARGKYLVTAGDCVACHTAPGGKPFAGNYRLNTPIGAILTPNLTPDPETGIGKWDYATFERAFRQGIGDGGEYLYPAFPFGWYTKVTDDDTRAIFAYLKSLEPVNEKRQDNEIPFPFNVRTALITWRTAFFTNDRFKPDPQASEEVNRGGYLVEGLGHCGMCHNERKLVGNSSLAGRFGGGVIDGWYAPNITPDDHQGIGGWTDAQVVTYLKTGTAPGNRPGVAAGPMRQTIEESLSKMTDADLKAMVAYLRTIPAKQTYKAKDLQAFNQPGAPGADTYLTYCSSCHQPDGRGIPGAVPALAGNTSVQSAGPETVLRVIYGGLAAQSGYAPMPAIGQEMTDVEVRNVTDYIRNSWGNSAPAISSDSAASDARAATQTMLAGNAPCAEVAQGTVLKAFETAGAADALKGLTQEQFVPALAKLLPQVKAAYGDKPAGTGGQSLDDELVNGLTTLYCQVGREPYLERQRAGAPEAARSWPAVIGNFANIAYSQARNPEKRASADGAIPPAPPTPPARN
;
A
#
# COMPACT_ATOMS: atom_id res chain seq x y z
N MET A 1 -7.68 -81.73 -37.89
CA MET A 1 -6.65 -81.23 -38.82
C MET A 1 -5.91 -80.14 -38.06
N ASP A 2 -4.62 -80.21 -37.79
CA ASP A 2 -3.62 -81.21 -38.12
C ASP A 2 -2.54 -81.15 -37.03
N ARG A 3 -1.79 -82.24 -36.92
CA ARG A 3 -0.70 -82.45 -35.97
C ARG A 3 0.58 -81.79 -36.48
N SER A 4 1.52 -81.64 -35.55
CA SER A 4 2.97 -81.91 -35.70
C SER A 4 3.83 -80.67 -35.45
N ALA A 5 4.60 -80.56 -34.36
CA ALA A 5 5.72 -81.38 -33.87
C ALA A 5 7.08 -80.97 -34.48
N ALA A 6 8.00 -80.53 -33.62
CA ALA A 6 9.46 -80.74 -33.69
C ALA A 6 10.08 -80.22 -32.38
N HIS A 7 10.46 -81.09 -31.43
CA HIS A 7 11.83 -81.62 -31.18
C HIS A 7 12.80 -80.57 -30.60
N ALA A 8 13.69 -80.82 -29.63
CA ALA A 8 13.92 -81.84 -28.62
C ALA A 8 15.19 -81.39 -27.82
N LEU A 9 15.33 -81.84 -26.55
CA LEU A 9 16.62 -82.06 -25.81
C LEU A 9 17.46 -80.80 -25.47
N ALA A 10 18.16 -80.64 -24.34
CA ALA A 10 18.46 -81.45 -23.16
C ALA A 10 19.12 -80.51 -22.11
N GLY A 11 19.21 -80.97 -20.85
CA GLY A 11 20.34 -80.61 -19.97
C GLY A 11 20.03 -79.66 -18.82
N ALA A 12 19.70 -80.23 -17.67
CA ALA A 12 19.70 -79.55 -16.38
C ALA A 12 21.14 -79.29 -15.89
N VAL A 13 21.41 -78.08 -15.39
CA VAL A 13 22.42 -77.83 -14.35
C VAL A 13 21.85 -76.80 -13.38
N LEU A 14 21.55 -77.25 -12.16
CA LEU A 14 21.38 -76.38 -11.00
C LEU A 14 22.75 -75.83 -10.61
N THR A 15 22.92 -74.52 -10.71
CA THR A 15 23.91 -73.77 -9.93
C THR A 15 23.29 -72.44 -9.53
N GLY A 16 23.21 -72.22 -8.22
CA GLY A 16 22.47 -71.13 -7.61
C GLY A 16 23.02 -69.75 -7.93
N ILE A 17 22.09 -68.81 -8.11
CA ILE A 17 22.33 -67.39 -7.90
C ILE A 17 21.15 -66.90 -7.06
N VAL A 18 21.41 -66.66 -5.78
CA VAL A 18 20.54 -65.81 -4.95
C VAL A 18 20.72 -64.41 -5.50
N SER A 19 19.91 -64.02 -6.48
CA SER A 19 19.81 -62.63 -6.91
C SER A 19 19.11 -61.87 -5.81
N GLY A 20 19.92 -61.24 -4.95
CA GLY A 20 19.45 -60.22 -4.01
C GLY A 20 18.84 -59.07 -4.81
N THR A 21 17.53 -59.09 -4.96
CA THR A 21 16.75 -57.90 -5.31
C THR A 21 16.86 -56.94 -4.13
N LEU A 22 17.84 -56.04 -4.19
CA LEU A 22 17.83 -54.80 -3.42
C LEU A 22 16.56 -54.05 -3.82
N LEU A 23 15.52 -54.18 -2.98
CA LEU A 23 14.44 -53.21 -2.90
C LEU A 23 15.12 -51.89 -2.53
N ALA A 24 15.36 -51.04 -3.52
CA ALA A 24 15.68 -49.65 -3.26
C ALA A 24 14.48 -49.05 -2.53
N ALA A 25 14.58 -48.94 -1.20
CA ALA A 25 13.65 -48.15 -0.42
C ALA A 25 13.62 -46.74 -1.06
N PRO A 26 12.44 -46.12 -1.22
CA PRO A 26 12.38 -44.75 -1.66
C PRO A 26 13.23 -43.94 -0.68
N ALA A 27 14.25 -43.26 -1.18
CA ALA A 27 15.04 -42.35 -0.37
C ALA A 27 14.06 -41.40 0.30
N ALA A 28 13.91 -41.51 1.62
CA ALA A 28 13.12 -40.56 2.38
C ALA A 28 13.72 -39.19 2.05
N ALA A 29 12.92 -38.31 1.43
CA ALA A 29 13.33 -36.94 1.19
C ALA A 29 13.73 -36.37 2.55
N GLN A 30 15.03 -36.06 2.70
CA GLN A 30 15.54 -35.44 3.91
C GLN A 30 14.75 -34.15 4.12
N GLU A 31 14.13 -33.97 5.30
CA GLU A 31 13.49 -32.71 5.65
C GLU A 31 14.50 -31.56 5.49
N PRO A 32 14.10 -30.41 4.90
CA PRO A 32 15.01 -29.30 4.68
C PRO A 32 15.63 -28.84 6.00
N ASN A 33 16.92 -28.50 5.97
CA ASN A 33 17.53 -27.80 7.11
C ASN A 33 17.03 -26.35 7.13
N PHE A 34 16.04 -26.05 7.99
CA PHE A 34 15.48 -24.70 8.11
C PHE A 34 16.45 -23.66 8.67
N SER A 35 17.64 -24.07 9.13
CA SER A 35 18.73 -23.18 9.54
C SER A 35 19.73 -22.90 8.41
N ASP A 36 19.51 -23.42 7.20
CA ASP A 36 20.34 -23.16 6.03
C ASP A 36 20.30 -21.66 5.64
N PRO A 37 21.45 -20.94 5.64
CA PRO A 37 21.51 -19.54 5.28
C PRO A 37 20.97 -19.22 3.87
N GLU A 38 21.13 -20.11 2.89
CA GLU A 38 20.63 -19.86 1.53
C GLU A 38 19.10 -19.95 1.47
N LEU A 39 18.54 -20.95 2.16
CA LEU A 39 17.10 -21.12 2.31
C LEU A 39 16.47 -19.92 3.04
N ILE A 40 17.10 -19.44 4.11
CA ILE A 40 16.69 -18.25 4.85
C ILE A 40 16.77 -16.99 3.97
N ALA A 41 17.84 -16.82 3.21
CA ALA A 41 17.99 -15.67 2.30
C ALA A 41 16.91 -15.65 1.22
N ARG A 42 16.60 -16.80 0.62
CA ARG A 42 15.47 -16.96 -0.31
C ARG A 42 14.14 -16.65 0.38
N GLY A 43 13.94 -17.15 1.59
CA GLY A 43 12.76 -16.89 2.41
C GLY A 43 12.55 -15.40 2.68
N LYS A 44 13.61 -14.68 3.03
CA LYS A 44 13.58 -13.23 3.24
C LYS A 44 13.08 -12.50 2.01
N TYR A 45 13.61 -12.85 0.84
CA TYR A 45 13.18 -12.28 -0.43
C TYR A 45 11.69 -12.52 -0.69
N LEU A 46 11.22 -13.75 -0.50
CA LEU A 46 9.83 -14.13 -0.74
C LEU A 46 8.85 -13.50 0.28
N VAL A 47 9.22 -13.42 1.56
CA VAL A 47 8.42 -12.75 2.59
C VAL A 47 8.31 -11.24 2.32
N THR A 48 9.36 -10.65 1.76
CA THR A 48 9.32 -9.26 1.28
C THR A 48 8.43 -9.13 0.05
N ALA A 49 8.60 -9.98 -0.97
CA ALA A 49 7.75 -9.96 -2.18
C ALA A 49 6.26 -10.25 -1.89
N GLY A 50 5.96 -10.98 -0.82
CA GLY A 50 4.60 -11.26 -0.35
C GLY A 50 4.00 -10.18 0.55
N ASP A 51 4.71 -9.07 0.78
CA ASP A 51 4.27 -7.93 1.60
C ASP A 51 3.87 -8.30 3.04
N CYS A 52 4.49 -9.36 3.60
CA CYS A 52 4.07 -9.91 4.89
C CYS A 52 4.25 -8.91 6.04
N VAL A 53 5.32 -8.09 6.00
CA VAL A 53 5.63 -7.12 7.06
C VAL A 53 4.57 -6.02 7.16
N ALA A 54 3.98 -5.60 6.03
CA ALA A 54 2.97 -4.54 5.99
C ALA A 54 1.69 -4.94 6.73
N CYS A 55 1.28 -6.20 6.62
CA CYS A 55 0.12 -6.71 7.34
C CYS A 55 0.47 -7.20 8.74
N HIS A 56 1.69 -7.65 9.03
CA HIS A 56 2.03 -8.24 10.33
C HIS A 56 2.81 -7.29 11.25
N THR A 57 2.66 -5.98 11.08
CA THR A 57 3.30 -4.97 11.93
C THR A 57 2.31 -3.85 12.24
N ALA A 58 1.91 -3.71 13.50
CA ALA A 58 1.10 -2.56 13.93
C ALA A 58 1.86 -1.23 13.74
N PRO A 59 1.16 -0.10 13.54
CA PRO A 59 1.79 1.22 13.61
C PRO A 59 2.56 1.41 14.93
N GLY A 60 3.86 1.75 14.84
CA GLY A 60 4.75 1.85 16.00
C GLY A 60 5.16 0.51 16.66
N GLY A 61 4.68 -0.61 16.13
CA GLY A 61 4.98 -1.96 16.62
C GLY A 61 6.33 -2.49 16.14
N LYS A 62 6.74 -3.63 16.69
CA LYS A 62 7.93 -4.36 16.23
C LYS A 62 7.61 -5.12 14.92
N PRO A 63 8.54 -5.19 13.96
CA PRO A 63 8.32 -5.91 12.71
C PRO A 63 7.84 -7.35 12.93
N PHE A 64 6.82 -7.77 12.17
CA PHE A 64 6.23 -9.12 12.23
C PHE A 64 5.51 -9.48 13.54
N ALA A 65 5.43 -8.59 14.53
CA ALA A 65 4.82 -8.86 15.82
C ALA A 65 3.27 -8.85 15.82
N GLY A 66 2.64 -8.57 14.67
CA GLY A 66 1.19 -8.58 14.50
C GLY A 66 0.50 -7.30 14.96
N ASN A 67 -0.77 -7.43 15.34
CA ASN A 67 -1.67 -6.36 15.82
C ASN A 67 -1.94 -5.22 14.82
N TYR A 68 -1.63 -5.40 13.54
CA TYR A 68 -2.14 -4.49 12.52
C TYR A 68 -3.66 -4.64 12.42
N ARG A 69 -4.37 -3.52 12.45
CA ARG A 69 -5.83 -3.47 12.39
C ARG A 69 -6.30 -3.37 10.95
N LEU A 70 -6.70 -4.51 10.38
CA LEU A 70 -7.26 -4.57 9.04
C LEU A 70 -8.77 -4.31 9.08
N ASN A 71 -9.20 -3.20 8.49
CA ASN A 71 -10.62 -2.92 8.30
C ASN A 71 -11.19 -3.79 7.19
N THR A 72 -12.28 -4.50 7.49
CA THR A 72 -13.03 -5.26 6.49
C THR A 72 -14.51 -4.90 6.57
N PRO A 73 -15.31 -5.19 5.52
CA PRO A 73 -16.76 -4.95 5.56
C PRO A 73 -17.50 -5.68 6.68
N ILE A 74 -16.89 -6.73 7.26
CA ILE A 74 -17.48 -7.54 8.33
C ILE A 74 -16.92 -7.20 9.72
N GLY A 75 -16.15 -6.12 9.87
CA GLY A 75 -15.47 -5.74 11.11
C GLY A 75 -13.95 -5.71 10.97
N ALA A 76 -13.23 -5.51 12.07
CA ALA A 76 -11.77 -5.41 12.06
C ALA A 76 -11.09 -6.73 12.45
N ILE A 77 -10.02 -7.06 11.74
CA ILE A 77 -9.17 -8.21 12.00
C ILE A 77 -7.82 -7.72 12.52
N LEU A 78 -7.36 -8.31 13.62
CA LEU A 78 -6.05 -8.03 14.20
C LEU A 78 -5.11 -9.15 13.79
N THR A 79 -4.05 -8.79 13.05
CA THR A 79 -3.14 -9.77 12.44
C THR A 79 -2.27 -10.49 13.47
N PRO A 80 -1.96 -11.78 13.28
CA PRO A 80 -1.16 -12.54 14.25
C PRO A 80 0.32 -12.14 14.22
N ASN A 81 1.03 -12.47 15.30
CA ASN A 81 2.48 -12.38 15.41
C ASN A 81 3.12 -13.55 14.63
N LEU A 82 4.02 -13.25 13.69
CA LEU A 82 4.73 -14.24 12.87
C LEU A 82 6.14 -14.54 13.38
N THR A 83 6.61 -13.88 14.44
CA THR A 83 7.94 -14.14 15.01
C THR A 83 7.98 -15.55 15.64
N PRO A 84 9.17 -16.15 15.84
CA PRO A 84 9.30 -17.48 16.43
C PRO A 84 9.12 -17.50 17.95
N ASP A 85 8.45 -16.50 18.53
CA ASP A 85 8.08 -16.52 19.93
C ASP A 85 7.16 -17.72 20.24
N PRO A 86 7.46 -18.53 21.26
CA PRO A 86 6.75 -19.78 21.53
C PRO A 86 5.38 -19.59 22.19
N GLU A 87 5.05 -18.40 22.70
CA GLU A 87 3.81 -18.14 23.42
C GLU A 87 2.79 -17.39 22.56
N THR A 88 3.27 -16.43 21.78
CA THR A 88 2.46 -15.45 21.07
C THR A 88 2.63 -15.52 19.55
N GLY A 89 3.72 -16.12 19.06
CA GLY A 89 4.04 -16.26 17.64
C GLY A 89 4.00 -17.71 17.14
N ILE A 90 4.72 -17.98 16.04
CA ILE A 90 4.78 -19.30 15.39
C ILE A 90 5.88 -20.22 15.97
N GLY A 91 6.40 -19.91 17.16
CA GLY A 91 7.54 -20.61 17.75
C GLY A 91 7.33 -22.12 17.91
N LYS A 92 6.10 -22.55 18.21
CA LYS A 92 5.73 -23.97 18.38
C LYS A 92 5.26 -24.65 17.10
N TRP A 93 5.08 -23.91 16.01
CA TRP A 93 4.57 -24.49 14.76
C TRP A 93 5.68 -25.28 14.06
N ASP A 94 5.31 -26.47 13.59
CA ASP A 94 6.08 -27.22 12.61
C ASP A 94 5.73 -26.78 11.17
N TYR A 95 6.48 -27.27 10.19
CA TYR A 95 6.26 -26.91 8.79
C TYR A 95 4.87 -27.35 8.29
N ALA A 96 4.38 -28.52 8.72
CA ALA A 96 3.07 -29.03 8.29
C ALA A 96 1.92 -28.12 8.77
N THR A 97 2.00 -27.61 10.00
CA THR A 97 1.06 -26.64 10.55
C THR A 97 1.15 -25.32 9.81
N PHE A 98 2.37 -24.83 9.53
CA PHE A 98 2.56 -23.62 8.74
C PHE A 98 2.01 -23.74 7.32
N GLU A 99 2.32 -24.81 6.58
CA GLU A 99 1.83 -25.03 5.21
C GLU A 99 0.31 -25.08 5.16
N ARG A 100 -0.30 -25.78 6.13
CA ARG A 100 -1.74 -25.90 6.26
C ARG A 100 -2.39 -24.53 6.48
N ALA A 101 -1.83 -23.71 7.37
CA ALA A 101 -2.31 -22.34 7.53
C ALA A 101 -2.10 -21.54 6.24
N PHE A 102 -0.88 -21.52 5.72
CA PHE A 102 -0.43 -20.67 4.62
C PHE A 102 -1.21 -20.92 3.31
N ARG A 103 -1.43 -22.18 2.94
CA ARG A 103 -2.08 -22.53 1.67
C ARG A 103 -3.52 -22.97 1.81
N GLN A 104 -3.89 -23.51 2.97
CA GLN A 104 -5.23 -24.05 3.17
C GLN A 104 -6.09 -23.15 4.04
N GLY A 105 -5.54 -22.12 4.67
CA GLY A 105 -6.32 -21.21 5.52
C GLY A 105 -6.89 -21.91 6.74
N ILE A 106 -6.15 -22.88 7.31
CA ILE A 106 -6.56 -23.64 8.49
C ILE A 106 -5.48 -23.46 9.57
N GLY A 107 -5.85 -22.83 10.69
CA GLY A 107 -4.94 -22.53 11.79
C GLY A 107 -4.43 -23.77 12.53
N ASP A 108 -3.57 -23.51 13.52
CA ASP A 108 -3.00 -24.53 14.41
C ASP A 108 -4.08 -25.30 15.18
N GLY A 109 -5.11 -24.59 15.67
CA GLY A 109 -6.27 -25.18 16.35
C GLY A 109 -7.28 -25.85 15.41
N GLY A 110 -7.00 -25.92 14.10
CA GLY A 110 -7.90 -26.50 13.09
C GLY A 110 -9.03 -25.56 12.65
N GLU A 111 -9.04 -24.33 13.12
CA GLU A 111 -10.06 -23.35 12.76
C GLU A 111 -9.80 -22.72 11.39
N TYR A 112 -10.86 -22.39 10.66
CA TYR A 112 -10.74 -21.69 9.38
C TYR A 112 -10.32 -20.23 9.58
N LEU A 113 -9.33 -19.79 8.81
CA LEU A 113 -8.86 -18.42 8.77
C LEU A 113 -9.77 -17.57 7.86
N TYR A 114 -9.97 -16.30 8.23
CA TYR A 114 -10.71 -15.38 7.39
C TYR A 114 -9.97 -15.17 6.06
N PRO A 115 -10.67 -15.08 4.92
CA PRO A 115 -10.07 -14.87 3.59
C PRO A 115 -9.31 -13.54 3.42
N ALA A 116 -9.32 -12.69 4.44
CA ALA A 116 -8.40 -11.56 4.55
C ALA A 116 -6.93 -12.03 4.59
N PHE A 117 -6.66 -13.22 5.12
CA PHE A 117 -5.39 -13.90 4.87
C PHE A 117 -5.44 -14.51 3.47
N PRO A 118 -4.53 -14.14 2.54
CA PRO A 118 -4.64 -14.48 1.12
C PRO A 118 -4.24 -15.93 0.80
N PHE A 119 -4.64 -16.90 1.64
CA PHE A 119 -4.32 -18.31 1.48
C PHE A 119 -4.77 -18.87 0.12
N GLY A 120 -5.85 -18.34 -0.47
CA GLY A 120 -6.26 -18.69 -1.84
C GLY A 120 -5.17 -18.41 -2.87
N TRP A 121 -4.54 -17.24 -2.82
CA TRP A 121 -3.44 -16.86 -3.71
C TRP A 121 -2.16 -17.64 -3.38
N TYR A 122 -1.88 -17.88 -2.10
CA TYR A 122 -0.71 -18.63 -1.66
C TYR A 122 -0.70 -20.11 -2.06
N THR A 123 -1.83 -20.67 -2.51
CA THR A 123 -1.86 -21.99 -3.14
C THR A 123 -0.94 -22.10 -4.36
N LYS A 124 -0.60 -20.97 -5.00
CA LYS A 124 0.28 -20.90 -6.17
C LYS A 124 1.76 -21.04 -5.85
N VAL A 125 2.17 -20.71 -4.62
CA VAL A 125 3.56 -20.73 -4.17
C VAL A 125 4.09 -22.17 -4.19
N THR A 126 5.34 -22.37 -4.62
CA THR A 126 5.94 -23.72 -4.68
C THR A 126 6.28 -24.24 -3.28
N ASP A 127 6.46 -25.55 -3.14
CA ASP A 127 6.77 -26.18 -1.84
C ASP A 127 8.11 -25.67 -1.29
N ASP A 128 9.10 -25.55 -2.15
CA ASP A 128 10.43 -25.03 -1.79
C ASP A 128 10.38 -23.56 -1.35
N ASP A 129 9.56 -22.74 -2.02
CA ASP A 129 9.37 -21.35 -1.62
C ASP A 129 8.59 -21.25 -0.29
N THR A 130 7.64 -22.14 -0.06
CA THR A 130 6.90 -22.18 1.21
C THR A 130 7.81 -22.62 2.37
N ARG A 131 8.74 -23.55 2.13
CA ARG A 131 9.78 -23.94 3.10
C ARG A 131 10.76 -22.80 3.36
N ALA A 132 11.18 -22.08 2.32
CA ALA A 132 12.05 -20.93 2.45
C ALA A 132 11.42 -19.82 3.30
N ILE A 133 10.15 -19.49 3.02
CA ILE A 133 9.37 -18.55 3.82
C ILE A 133 9.34 -18.98 5.28
N PHE A 134 9.03 -20.25 5.56
CA PHE A 134 9.02 -20.77 6.93
C PHE A 134 10.40 -20.65 7.60
N ALA A 135 11.48 -21.05 6.92
CA ALA A 135 12.85 -20.92 7.41
C ALA A 135 13.17 -19.48 7.84
N TYR A 136 12.85 -18.51 6.99
CA TYR A 136 13.09 -17.10 7.30
C TYR A 136 12.28 -16.63 8.51
N LEU A 137 10.97 -16.94 8.56
CA LEU A 137 10.14 -16.55 9.71
C LEU A 137 10.64 -17.18 11.02
N LYS A 138 11.12 -18.43 10.99
CA LYS A 138 11.73 -19.09 12.16
C LYS A 138 13.08 -18.50 12.57
N SER A 139 13.75 -17.76 11.68
CA SER A 139 15.04 -17.10 11.94
C SER A 139 14.92 -15.69 12.53
N LEU A 140 13.70 -15.12 12.58
CA LEU A 140 13.49 -13.76 13.10
C LEU A 140 13.79 -13.67 14.61
N GLU A 141 14.03 -12.45 15.09
CA GLU A 141 14.07 -12.18 16.53
C GLU A 141 12.69 -12.48 17.15
N PRO A 142 12.60 -13.31 18.20
CA PRO A 142 11.35 -13.56 18.90
C PRO A 142 10.82 -12.27 19.54
N VAL A 143 9.55 -11.97 19.31
CA VAL A 143 8.86 -10.87 20.00
C VAL A 143 7.67 -11.45 20.74
N ASN A 144 7.65 -11.32 22.05
CA ASN A 144 6.48 -11.65 22.85
C ASN A 144 5.46 -10.50 22.73
N GLU A 145 4.52 -10.66 21.81
CA GLU A 145 3.46 -9.69 21.53
C GLU A 145 2.16 -10.45 21.32
N LYS A 146 1.27 -10.41 22.32
CA LYS A 146 0.01 -11.12 22.27
C LYS A 146 -0.93 -10.44 21.27
N ARG A 147 -1.45 -11.23 20.33
CA ARG A 147 -2.48 -10.77 19.40
C ARG A 147 -3.74 -10.34 20.15
N GLN A 148 -4.26 -9.17 19.81
CA GLN A 148 -5.56 -8.69 20.27
C GLN A 148 -6.71 -9.44 19.59
N ASP A 149 -7.89 -9.40 20.19
CA ASP A 149 -9.07 -10.07 19.65
C ASP A 149 -9.62 -9.36 18.40
N ASN A 150 -10.28 -10.12 17.53
CA ASN A 150 -10.93 -9.54 16.36
C ASN A 150 -12.21 -8.78 16.78
N GLU A 151 -12.45 -7.64 16.16
CA GLU A 151 -13.65 -6.84 16.33
C GLU A 151 -14.66 -7.19 15.22
N ILE A 152 -15.04 -8.47 15.15
CA ILE A 152 -16.03 -8.97 14.20
C ILE A 152 -17.34 -9.24 14.95
N PRO A 153 -18.45 -8.56 14.62
CA PRO A 153 -19.73 -8.81 15.26
C PRO A 153 -20.37 -10.13 14.78
N PHE A 154 -21.30 -10.65 15.59
CA PHE A 154 -22.20 -11.72 15.16
C PHE A 154 -23.03 -11.27 13.94
N PRO A 155 -23.28 -12.15 12.95
CA PRO A 155 -22.92 -13.58 12.90
C PRO A 155 -21.55 -13.89 12.31
N PHE A 156 -20.81 -12.88 11.84
CA PHE A 156 -19.57 -13.08 11.09
C PHE A 156 -18.42 -13.61 11.95
N ASN A 157 -18.51 -13.52 13.28
CA ASN A 157 -17.52 -14.08 14.21
C ASN A 157 -17.56 -15.62 14.30
N VAL A 158 -18.62 -16.26 13.79
CA VAL A 158 -18.78 -17.71 13.81
C VAL A 158 -17.97 -18.33 12.67
N ARG A 159 -16.72 -18.73 12.95
CA ARG A 159 -15.76 -19.24 11.94
C ARG A 159 -16.26 -20.46 11.14
N THR A 160 -17.16 -21.27 11.66
CA THR A 160 -17.73 -22.42 10.93
C THR A 160 -18.57 -21.99 9.72
N ALA A 161 -19.11 -20.77 9.71
CA ALA A 161 -19.79 -20.22 8.54
C ALA A 161 -18.85 -20.07 7.32
N LEU A 162 -17.53 -19.98 7.53
CA LEU A 162 -16.54 -19.95 6.46
C LEU A 162 -16.46 -21.26 5.67
N ILE A 163 -16.97 -22.38 6.20
CA ILE A 163 -17.02 -23.66 5.46
C ILE A 163 -17.84 -23.49 4.19
N THR A 164 -19.00 -22.82 4.28
CA THR A 164 -19.86 -22.57 3.13
C THR A 164 -19.15 -21.72 2.08
N TRP A 165 -18.51 -20.63 2.52
CA TRP A 165 -17.73 -19.76 1.64
C TRP A 165 -16.59 -20.51 0.96
N ARG A 166 -15.81 -21.26 1.74
CA ARG A 166 -14.66 -22.03 1.25
C ARG A 166 -15.10 -23.07 0.23
N THR A 167 -16.17 -23.80 0.51
CA THR A 167 -16.72 -24.82 -0.40
C THR A 167 -17.15 -24.21 -1.74
N ALA A 168 -17.65 -22.97 -1.71
CA ALA A 168 -18.07 -22.28 -2.92
C ALA A 168 -16.92 -21.63 -3.71
N PHE A 169 -15.88 -21.10 -3.04
CA PHE A 169 -14.94 -20.16 -3.67
C PHE A 169 -13.46 -20.48 -3.52
N PHE A 170 -13.05 -21.35 -2.59
CA PHE A 170 -11.63 -21.70 -2.44
C PHE A 170 -11.25 -22.85 -3.35
N THR A 171 -10.19 -22.67 -4.14
CA THR A 171 -9.55 -23.74 -4.90
C THR A 171 -8.09 -23.88 -4.48
N ASN A 172 -7.64 -25.12 -4.28
CA ASN A 172 -6.24 -25.43 -3.96
C ASN A 172 -5.42 -25.67 -5.23
N ASP A 173 -5.37 -24.66 -6.10
CA ASP A 173 -4.73 -24.80 -7.41
C ASP A 173 -3.28 -24.33 -7.37
N ARG A 174 -2.33 -25.21 -7.64
CA ARG A 174 -0.90 -24.85 -7.80
C ARG A 174 -0.68 -23.98 -9.04
N PHE A 175 0.41 -23.20 -9.04
CA PHE A 175 0.83 -22.48 -10.25
C PHE A 175 1.27 -23.50 -11.31
N LYS A 176 0.82 -23.29 -12.54
CA LYS A 176 1.17 -24.12 -13.69
C LYS A 176 1.72 -23.20 -14.77
N PRO A 177 3.03 -23.27 -15.06
CA PRO A 177 3.61 -22.51 -16.16
C PRO A 177 2.88 -22.83 -17.48
N ASP A 178 2.57 -21.81 -18.25
CA ASP A 178 2.08 -21.97 -19.61
C ASP A 178 3.26 -22.32 -20.53
N PRO A 179 3.27 -23.50 -21.17
CA PRO A 179 4.36 -23.91 -22.06
C PRO A 179 4.47 -23.05 -23.33
N GLN A 180 3.45 -22.26 -23.67
CA GLN A 180 3.48 -21.31 -24.78
C GLN A 180 3.98 -19.92 -24.38
N ALA A 181 4.06 -19.64 -23.08
CA ALA A 181 4.58 -18.38 -22.57
C ALA A 181 6.09 -18.43 -22.34
N SER A 182 6.75 -17.27 -22.42
CA SER A 182 8.17 -17.17 -22.04
C SER A 182 8.35 -17.45 -20.54
N GLU A 183 9.59 -17.79 -20.15
CA GLU A 183 9.94 -17.94 -18.74
C GLU A 183 9.67 -16.66 -17.94
N GLU A 184 9.93 -15.49 -18.53
CA GLU A 184 9.65 -14.19 -17.93
C GLU A 184 8.16 -13.98 -17.65
N VAL A 185 7.28 -14.32 -18.59
CA VAL A 185 5.82 -14.23 -18.40
C VAL A 185 5.36 -15.21 -17.32
N ASN A 186 5.87 -16.44 -17.33
CA ASN A 186 5.56 -17.43 -16.30
C ASN A 186 6.04 -16.99 -14.91
N ARG A 187 7.23 -16.40 -14.81
CA ARG A 187 7.75 -15.83 -13.57
C ARG A 187 6.87 -14.68 -13.08
N GLY A 188 6.44 -13.80 -13.97
CA GLY A 188 5.50 -12.73 -13.66
C GLY A 188 4.17 -13.23 -13.16
N GLY A 189 3.59 -14.23 -13.83
CA GLY A 189 2.34 -14.86 -13.42
C GLY A 189 2.42 -15.48 -12.04
N TYR A 190 3.53 -16.16 -11.74
CA TYR A 190 3.80 -16.73 -10.43
C TYR A 190 3.83 -15.68 -9.32
N LEU A 191 4.45 -14.53 -9.58
CA LEU A 191 4.55 -13.43 -8.62
C LEU A 191 3.21 -12.69 -8.46
N VAL A 192 2.57 -12.32 -9.56
CA VAL A 192 1.31 -11.55 -9.57
C VAL A 192 0.13 -12.35 -9.01
N GLU A 193 0.02 -13.63 -9.35
CA GLU A 193 -1.08 -14.50 -8.90
C GLU A 193 -0.74 -15.34 -7.65
N GLY A 194 0.49 -15.29 -7.18
CA GLY A 194 0.94 -15.97 -5.96
C GLY A 194 1.16 -14.98 -4.82
N LEU A 195 2.44 -14.78 -4.46
CA LEU A 195 2.83 -13.96 -3.31
C LEU A 195 2.42 -12.50 -3.43
N GLY A 196 2.42 -11.92 -4.63
CA GLY A 196 2.00 -10.54 -4.85
C GLY A 196 0.49 -10.34 -4.81
N HIS A 197 -0.31 -11.43 -4.87
CA HIS A 197 -1.77 -11.47 -4.72
C HIS A 197 -2.52 -10.27 -5.33
N CYS A 198 -2.08 -9.76 -6.48
CA CYS A 198 -2.48 -8.43 -6.95
C CYS A 198 -4.00 -8.34 -7.18
N GLY A 199 -4.61 -9.46 -7.55
CA GLY A 199 -6.07 -9.56 -7.73
C GLY A 199 -6.86 -9.43 -6.43
N MET A 200 -6.26 -9.58 -5.24
CA MET A 200 -6.95 -9.34 -3.97
C MET A 200 -7.43 -7.89 -3.86
N CYS A 201 -6.61 -6.94 -4.31
CA CYS A 201 -6.96 -5.52 -4.33
C CYS A 201 -7.60 -5.12 -5.66
N HIS A 202 -7.04 -5.58 -6.78
CA HIS A 202 -7.38 -5.13 -8.14
C HIS A 202 -8.50 -5.95 -8.82
N ASN A 203 -9.25 -6.80 -8.11
CA ASN A 203 -10.42 -7.47 -8.68
C ASN A 203 -11.74 -6.75 -8.33
N GLU A 204 -12.71 -6.88 -9.23
CA GLU A 204 -14.06 -6.30 -9.09
C GLU A 204 -14.84 -6.94 -7.95
N ARG A 205 -14.68 -8.26 -7.76
CA ARG A 205 -15.44 -9.03 -6.76
C ARG A 205 -14.51 -9.62 -5.72
N LYS A 206 -14.29 -8.87 -4.65
CA LYS A 206 -13.36 -9.25 -3.57
C LYS A 206 -13.86 -10.43 -2.73
N LEU A 207 -15.18 -10.54 -2.59
CA LEU A 207 -15.80 -11.59 -1.75
C LEU A 207 -15.46 -13.00 -2.24
N VAL A 208 -15.23 -13.19 -3.54
CA VAL A 208 -14.97 -14.53 -4.11
C VAL A 208 -13.48 -14.85 -4.23
N GLY A 209 -12.61 -14.04 -3.60
CA GLY A 209 -11.18 -14.32 -3.45
C GLY A 209 -10.41 -14.44 -4.77
N ASN A 210 -9.61 -15.50 -4.90
CA ASN A 210 -8.82 -15.82 -6.10
C ASN A 210 -9.58 -16.71 -7.10
N SER A 211 -10.88 -16.95 -6.90
CA SER A 211 -11.67 -17.76 -7.83
C SER A 211 -11.82 -17.09 -9.19
N SER A 212 -12.14 -17.88 -10.23
CA SER A 212 -12.42 -17.37 -11.58
C SER A 212 -13.56 -16.34 -11.64
N LEU A 213 -14.45 -16.35 -10.64
CA LEU A 213 -15.57 -15.40 -10.53
C LEU A 213 -15.14 -14.02 -10.02
N ALA A 214 -13.92 -13.86 -9.51
CA ALA A 214 -13.43 -12.59 -8.96
C ALA A 214 -13.32 -11.48 -10.01
N GLY A 215 -13.24 -11.88 -11.28
CA GLY A 215 -12.69 -11.04 -12.34
C GLY A 215 -11.16 -11.12 -12.34
N ARG A 216 -10.54 -10.49 -13.33
CA ARG A 216 -9.07 -10.41 -13.43
C ARG A 216 -8.69 -8.95 -13.60
N PHE A 217 -8.24 -8.34 -12.50
CA PHE A 217 -7.50 -7.08 -12.50
C PHE A 217 -8.28 -5.84 -12.95
N GLY A 218 -9.62 -5.89 -12.94
CA GLY A 218 -10.52 -4.80 -13.34
C GLY A 218 -10.73 -3.68 -12.30
N GLY A 219 -10.03 -3.71 -11.17
CA GLY A 219 -10.12 -2.71 -10.11
C GLY A 219 -11.32 -2.88 -9.14
N GLY A 220 -11.26 -2.17 -8.01
CA GLY A 220 -12.31 -2.19 -6.98
C GLY A 220 -11.89 -1.56 -5.65
N VAL A 221 -12.85 -1.29 -4.76
CA VAL A 221 -12.61 -0.56 -3.49
C VAL A 221 -12.04 -1.46 -2.39
N ILE A 222 -10.86 -1.13 -1.84
CA ILE A 222 -10.21 -1.81 -0.70
C ILE A 222 -10.00 -0.79 0.42
N ASP A 223 -10.48 -1.08 1.62
CA ASP A 223 -10.34 -0.18 2.79
C ASP A 223 -10.71 1.28 2.46
N GLY A 224 -11.79 1.49 1.69
CA GLY A 224 -12.23 2.82 1.26
C GLY A 224 -11.30 3.55 0.27
N TRP A 225 -10.30 2.89 -0.30
CA TRP A 225 -9.48 3.37 -1.43
C TRP A 225 -9.87 2.63 -2.71
N TYR A 226 -9.76 3.28 -3.87
CA TYR A 226 -9.98 2.60 -5.15
C TYR A 226 -8.68 1.98 -5.67
N ALA A 227 -8.62 0.65 -5.77
CA ALA A 227 -7.55 -0.03 -6.47
C ALA A 227 -7.88 0.01 -7.98
N PRO A 228 -7.05 0.65 -8.82
CA PRO A 228 -7.37 0.87 -10.23
C PRO A 228 -7.40 -0.43 -11.04
N ASN A 229 -7.94 -0.37 -12.25
CA ASN A 229 -7.75 -1.43 -13.23
C ASN A 229 -6.27 -1.49 -13.62
N ILE A 230 -5.69 -2.69 -13.67
CA ILE A 230 -4.28 -2.90 -14.06
C ILE A 230 -4.14 -3.81 -15.29
N THR A 231 -5.23 -4.02 -16.02
CA THR A 231 -5.18 -4.62 -17.36
C THR A 231 -4.56 -3.63 -18.37
N PRO A 232 -4.12 -4.09 -19.55
CA PRO A 232 -3.58 -3.24 -20.62
C PRO A 232 -4.62 -2.35 -21.33
N ASP A 233 -5.63 -1.83 -20.63
CA ASP A 233 -6.54 -0.80 -21.16
C ASP A 233 -5.83 0.56 -21.21
N ASP A 234 -5.97 1.28 -22.33
CA ASP A 234 -5.23 2.51 -22.57
C ASP A 234 -5.70 3.71 -21.73
N HIS A 235 -6.95 3.69 -21.26
CA HIS A 235 -7.55 4.82 -20.55
C HIS A 235 -7.62 4.58 -19.04
N GLN A 236 -8.07 3.39 -18.66
CA GLN A 236 -8.46 3.02 -17.30
C GLN A 236 -7.44 2.08 -16.66
N GLY A 237 -6.54 1.52 -17.46
CA GLY A 237 -5.52 0.55 -17.05
C GLY A 237 -4.09 1.02 -17.33
N ILE A 238 -3.17 0.05 -17.39
CA ILE A 238 -1.74 0.31 -17.64
C ILE A 238 -1.38 0.35 -19.14
N GLY A 239 -2.34 0.18 -20.05
CA GLY A 239 -2.10 0.17 -21.50
C GLY A 239 -1.42 1.45 -21.99
N GLY A 240 -1.83 2.58 -21.41
CA GLY A 240 -1.27 3.89 -21.69
C GLY A 240 0.13 4.17 -21.15
N TRP A 241 0.67 3.28 -20.34
CA TRP A 241 2.01 3.40 -19.77
C TRP A 241 2.98 2.52 -20.55
N THR A 242 4.20 3.00 -20.74
CA THR A 242 5.33 2.17 -21.18
C THR A 242 5.71 1.19 -20.08
N ASP A 243 6.36 0.08 -20.43
CA ASP A 243 6.83 -0.89 -19.44
C ASP A 243 7.79 -0.27 -18.43
N ALA A 244 8.65 0.65 -18.89
CA ALA A 244 9.54 1.42 -18.03
C ALA A 244 8.77 2.26 -16.99
N GLN A 245 7.65 2.89 -17.38
CA GLN A 245 6.80 3.63 -16.44
C GLN A 245 6.15 2.70 -15.42
N VAL A 246 5.65 1.53 -15.84
CA VAL A 246 5.06 0.56 -14.90
C VAL A 246 6.11 0.04 -13.91
N VAL A 247 7.30 -0.35 -14.38
CA VAL A 247 8.41 -0.75 -13.51
C VAL A 247 8.81 0.38 -12.56
N THR A 248 8.88 1.62 -13.05
CA THR A 248 9.19 2.78 -12.19
C THR A 248 8.14 2.95 -11.11
N TYR A 249 6.85 2.88 -11.48
CA TYR A 249 5.75 2.96 -10.52
C TYR A 249 5.83 1.87 -9.45
N LEU A 250 6.10 0.62 -9.83
CA LEU A 250 6.23 -0.48 -8.86
C LEU A 250 7.45 -0.29 -7.93
N LYS A 251 8.48 0.46 -8.35
CA LYS A 251 9.65 0.75 -7.52
C LYS A 251 9.50 1.96 -6.60
N THR A 252 8.81 3.00 -7.07
CA THR A 252 8.84 4.32 -6.42
C THR A 252 7.47 4.81 -5.99
N GLY A 253 6.39 4.25 -6.55
CA GLY A 253 5.04 4.78 -6.39
C GLY A 253 4.71 5.92 -7.35
N THR A 254 5.57 6.19 -8.35
CA THR A 254 5.32 7.25 -9.33
C THR A 254 5.54 6.79 -10.76
N ALA A 255 4.59 7.12 -11.63
CA ALA A 255 4.72 6.99 -13.08
C ALA A 255 4.86 8.40 -13.67
N PRO A 256 6.05 8.81 -14.12
CA PRO A 256 6.24 10.12 -14.73
C PRO A 256 5.70 10.16 -16.17
N GLY A 257 5.58 11.35 -16.75
CA GLY A 257 5.23 11.54 -18.16
C GLY A 257 3.79 12.00 -18.39
N ASN A 258 3.28 11.78 -19.61
CA ASN A 258 2.01 12.37 -20.08
C ASN A 258 0.75 11.71 -19.51
N ARG A 259 0.87 10.56 -18.85
CA ARG A 259 -0.21 9.89 -18.09
C ARG A 259 0.32 9.61 -16.69
N PRO A 260 0.40 10.63 -15.83
CA PRO A 260 1.05 10.50 -14.54
C PRO A 260 0.25 9.58 -13.61
N GLY A 261 0.94 8.96 -12.66
CA GLY A 261 0.33 8.17 -11.59
C GLY A 261 1.10 8.34 -10.31
N VAL A 262 0.40 8.43 -9.19
CA VAL A 262 1.00 8.50 -7.85
C VAL A 262 0.27 7.52 -6.95
N ALA A 263 1.02 6.66 -6.28
CA ALA A 263 0.50 5.71 -5.32
C ALA A 263 -0.05 6.43 -4.09
N ALA A 264 -1.19 5.94 -3.60
CA ALA A 264 -1.85 6.42 -2.40
C ALA A 264 -2.42 5.24 -1.62
N GLY A 265 -2.74 5.46 -0.34
CA GLY A 265 -3.34 4.44 0.51
C GLY A 265 -2.51 3.15 0.59
N PRO A 266 -3.17 1.97 0.62
CA PRO A 266 -2.51 0.67 0.74
C PRO A 266 -1.47 0.40 -0.35
N MET A 267 -1.68 0.88 -1.58
CA MET A 267 -0.72 0.65 -2.68
C MET A 267 0.63 1.29 -2.39
N ARG A 268 0.65 2.46 -1.72
CA ARG A 268 1.90 3.11 -1.30
C ARG A 268 2.65 2.21 -0.31
N GLN A 269 1.94 1.66 0.69
CA GLN A 269 2.54 0.77 1.67
C GLN A 269 3.09 -0.50 1.01
N THR A 270 2.35 -1.13 0.09
CA THR A 270 2.82 -2.31 -0.65
C THR A 270 4.07 -2.00 -1.48
N ILE A 271 4.19 -0.80 -2.04
CA ILE A 271 5.42 -0.41 -2.75
C ILE A 271 6.57 -0.26 -1.76
N GLU A 272 6.38 0.48 -0.68
CA GLU A 272 7.41 0.79 0.32
C GLU A 272 7.91 -0.47 1.03
N GLU A 273 6.97 -1.37 1.36
CA GLU A 273 7.25 -2.57 2.14
C GLU A 273 7.67 -3.78 1.31
N SER A 274 7.23 -3.86 0.06
CA SER A 274 7.45 -5.00 -0.83
C SER A 274 8.12 -4.65 -2.15
N LEU A 275 7.37 -4.03 -3.08
CA LEU A 275 7.74 -3.99 -4.50
C LEU A 275 9.04 -3.22 -4.76
N SER A 276 9.30 -2.14 -4.01
CA SER A 276 10.54 -1.36 -4.13
C SER A 276 11.80 -2.15 -3.76
N LYS A 277 11.64 -3.27 -3.07
CA LYS A 277 12.73 -4.15 -2.60
C LYS A 277 12.90 -5.38 -3.49
N MET A 278 12.05 -5.55 -4.51
CA MET A 278 12.16 -6.64 -5.48
C MET A 278 13.24 -6.37 -6.51
N THR A 279 13.71 -7.44 -7.17
CA THR A 279 14.69 -7.31 -8.25
C THR A 279 14.04 -6.69 -9.50
N ASP A 280 14.84 -5.95 -10.27
CA ASP A 280 14.41 -5.41 -11.56
C ASP A 280 13.87 -6.48 -12.51
N ALA A 281 14.46 -7.68 -12.49
CA ALA A 281 14.02 -8.79 -13.31
C ALA A 281 12.61 -9.25 -12.93
N ASP A 282 12.32 -9.36 -11.64
CA ASP A 282 11.00 -9.78 -11.17
C ASP A 282 9.94 -8.70 -11.41
N LEU A 283 10.27 -7.42 -11.25
CA LEU A 283 9.35 -6.32 -11.60
C LEU A 283 9.04 -6.30 -13.10
N LYS A 284 10.06 -6.51 -13.96
CA LYS A 284 9.85 -6.64 -15.41
C LYS A 284 9.00 -7.86 -15.76
N ALA A 285 9.24 -8.99 -15.11
CA ALA A 285 8.44 -10.19 -15.28
C ALA A 285 6.97 -9.95 -14.92
N MET A 286 6.69 -9.28 -13.79
CA MET A 286 5.32 -8.89 -13.40
C MET A 286 4.66 -8.03 -14.48
N VAL A 287 5.39 -7.05 -15.05
CA VAL A 287 4.88 -6.23 -16.16
C VAL A 287 4.61 -7.08 -17.40
N ALA A 288 5.56 -7.93 -17.81
CA ALA A 288 5.42 -8.82 -18.96
C ALA A 288 4.18 -9.71 -18.82
N TYR A 289 3.91 -10.25 -17.62
CA TYR A 289 2.69 -11.00 -17.35
C TYR A 289 1.42 -10.14 -17.46
N LEU A 290 1.40 -8.96 -16.83
CA LEU A 290 0.23 -8.07 -16.90
C LEU A 290 -0.11 -7.65 -18.34
N ARG A 291 0.90 -7.54 -19.23
CA ARG A 291 0.69 -7.30 -20.67
C ARG A 291 -0.03 -8.44 -21.39
N THR A 292 -0.01 -9.65 -20.86
CA THR A 292 -0.75 -10.79 -21.45
C THR A 292 -2.22 -10.81 -21.08
N ILE A 293 -2.62 -10.04 -20.06
CA ILE A 293 -4.00 -10.01 -19.60
C ILE A 293 -4.88 -9.29 -20.63
N PRO A 294 -6.07 -9.81 -20.97
CA PRO A 294 -7.00 -9.10 -21.84
C PRO A 294 -7.35 -7.72 -21.26
N ALA A 295 -7.21 -6.67 -22.08
CA ALA A 295 -7.62 -5.33 -21.72
C ALA A 295 -9.12 -5.30 -21.36
N LYS A 296 -9.45 -4.64 -20.24
CA LYS A 296 -10.82 -4.52 -19.76
C LYS A 296 -11.19 -3.06 -19.53
N GLN A 297 -12.31 -2.63 -20.09
CA GLN A 297 -12.94 -1.36 -19.73
C GLN A 297 -13.84 -1.57 -18.52
N THR A 298 -13.73 -0.70 -17.51
CA THR A 298 -14.53 -0.76 -16.27
C THR A 298 -15.71 0.20 -16.29
N TYR A 299 -15.61 1.27 -17.08
CA TYR A 299 -16.72 2.14 -17.44
C TYR A 299 -16.61 2.62 -18.89
N LYS A 300 -17.72 3.13 -19.42
CA LYS A 300 -17.74 3.84 -20.70
C LYS A 300 -17.61 5.33 -20.43
N ALA A 301 -16.51 5.93 -20.90
CA ALA A 301 -16.29 7.37 -20.80
C ALA A 301 -17.46 8.13 -21.45
N LYS A 302 -17.92 9.18 -20.78
CA LYS A 302 -18.95 10.09 -21.29
C LYS A 302 -18.35 11.48 -21.34
N ASP A 303 -18.58 12.19 -22.44
CA ASP A 303 -18.27 13.61 -22.51
C ASP A 303 -19.30 14.38 -21.67
N LEU A 304 -18.89 14.79 -20.47
CA LEU A 304 -19.70 15.60 -19.57
C LEU A 304 -19.42 17.07 -19.87
N GLN A 305 -19.99 17.58 -20.98
CA GLN A 305 -19.75 18.94 -21.48
C GLN A 305 -19.94 20.04 -20.44
N ALA A 306 -20.76 19.81 -19.41
CA ALA A 306 -20.95 20.73 -18.29
C ALA A 306 -19.64 21.10 -17.57
N PHE A 307 -18.65 20.22 -17.53
CA PHE A 307 -17.35 20.48 -16.88
C PHE A 307 -16.34 21.20 -17.79
N ASN A 308 -16.64 21.34 -19.09
CA ASN A 308 -15.80 22.04 -20.06
C ASN A 308 -16.14 23.54 -20.20
N GLN A 309 -17.06 24.07 -19.36
CA GLN A 309 -17.56 25.44 -19.47
C GLN A 309 -17.10 26.32 -18.29
N PRO A 310 -16.98 27.64 -18.49
CA PRO A 310 -16.85 28.58 -17.39
C PRO A 310 -18.02 28.43 -16.40
N GLY A 311 -17.72 28.41 -15.10
CA GLY A 311 -18.74 28.22 -14.05
C GLY A 311 -19.23 26.79 -13.86
N ALA A 312 -18.48 25.79 -14.37
CA ALA A 312 -18.75 24.39 -14.09
C ALA A 312 -18.86 24.12 -12.57
N PRO A 313 -19.76 23.21 -12.12
CA PRO A 313 -19.84 22.83 -10.72
C PRO A 313 -18.48 22.41 -10.18
N GLY A 314 -18.03 23.02 -9.09
CA GLY A 314 -16.73 22.74 -8.46
C GLY A 314 -15.54 23.55 -9.00
N ALA A 315 -15.69 24.30 -10.10
CA ALA A 315 -14.62 25.11 -10.68
C ALA A 315 -14.14 26.22 -9.72
N ASP A 316 -15.05 26.95 -9.08
CA ASP A 316 -14.69 28.01 -8.11
C ASP A 316 -13.99 27.43 -6.89
N THR A 317 -14.45 26.28 -6.40
CA THR A 317 -13.80 25.53 -5.32
C THR A 317 -12.40 25.11 -5.74
N TYR A 318 -12.21 24.60 -6.96
CA TYR A 318 -10.88 24.24 -7.47
C TYR A 318 -9.93 25.44 -7.53
N LEU A 319 -10.42 26.57 -8.07
CA LEU A 319 -9.63 27.80 -8.17
C LEU A 319 -9.22 28.31 -6.80
N THR A 320 -10.12 28.25 -5.82
CA THR A 320 -9.90 28.74 -4.46
C THR A 320 -8.89 27.87 -3.70
N TYR A 321 -9.04 26.55 -3.74
CA TYR A 321 -8.32 25.66 -2.83
C TYR A 321 -7.19 24.83 -3.48
N CYS A 322 -7.25 24.58 -4.79
CA CYS A 322 -6.37 23.62 -5.45
C CYS A 322 -5.39 24.27 -6.44
N SER A 323 -5.81 25.35 -7.11
CA SER A 323 -5.11 25.89 -8.29
C SER A 323 -3.72 26.46 -7.99
N SER A 324 -3.46 26.92 -6.77
CA SER A 324 -2.15 27.45 -6.37
C SER A 324 -1.03 26.40 -6.46
N CYS A 325 -1.37 25.13 -6.25
CA CYS A 325 -0.43 24.01 -6.35
C CYS A 325 -0.62 23.22 -7.65
N HIS A 326 -1.86 22.83 -7.97
CA HIS A 326 -2.17 21.97 -9.12
C HIS A 326 -2.29 22.72 -10.45
N GLN A 327 -2.15 24.06 -10.43
CA GLN A 327 -2.33 24.97 -11.56
C GLN A 327 -3.77 25.02 -12.08
N PRO A 328 -4.23 26.14 -12.67
CA PRO A 328 -5.58 26.23 -13.25
C PRO A 328 -5.87 25.18 -14.34
N ASP A 329 -4.83 24.68 -15.02
CA ASP A 329 -4.92 23.66 -16.07
C ASP A 329 -4.69 22.22 -15.56
N GLY A 330 -4.58 22.03 -14.24
CA GLY A 330 -4.42 20.72 -13.62
C GLY A 330 -3.09 20.03 -13.90
N ARG A 331 -2.10 20.72 -14.50
CA ARG A 331 -0.79 20.13 -14.84
C ARG A 331 0.18 20.05 -13.66
N GLY A 332 -0.15 20.65 -12.53
CA GLY A 332 0.73 20.69 -11.38
C GLY A 332 2.05 21.39 -11.66
N ILE A 333 3.06 21.07 -10.85
CA ILE A 333 4.41 21.63 -10.95
C ILE A 333 5.37 20.45 -11.12
N PRO A 334 6.05 20.32 -12.28
CA PRO A 334 6.96 19.21 -12.53
C PRO A 334 7.94 18.96 -11.38
N GLY A 335 7.98 17.73 -10.87
CA GLY A 335 8.86 17.33 -9.77
C GLY A 335 8.53 17.94 -8.39
N ALA A 336 7.36 18.55 -8.21
CA ALA A 336 6.95 19.10 -6.91
C ALA A 336 5.46 18.88 -6.59
N VAL A 337 4.57 19.02 -7.58
CA VAL A 337 3.13 18.77 -7.43
C VAL A 337 2.67 17.92 -8.60
N PRO A 338 2.04 16.75 -8.37
CA PRO A 338 1.62 15.88 -9.46
C PRO A 338 0.51 16.53 -10.30
N ALA A 339 0.53 16.23 -11.60
CA ALA A 339 -0.57 16.55 -12.50
C ALA A 339 -1.83 15.77 -12.12
N LEU A 340 -2.97 16.46 -12.15
CA LEU A 340 -4.31 15.88 -12.06
C LEU A 340 -4.89 15.59 -13.44
N ALA A 341 -4.50 16.40 -14.44
CA ALA A 341 -4.83 16.16 -15.84
C ALA A 341 -4.16 14.86 -16.35
N GLY A 342 -4.94 13.96 -16.93
CA GLY A 342 -4.48 12.67 -17.45
C GLY A 342 -4.01 11.68 -16.38
N ASN A 343 -4.22 11.96 -15.09
CA ASN A 343 -3.77 11.11 -14.01
C ASN A 343 -4.65 9.87 -13.89
N THR A 344 -4.06 8.67 -13.92
CA THR A 344 -4.82 7.41 -13.96
C THR A 344 -5.60 7.14 -12.67
N SER A 345 -5.12 7.61 -11.52
CA SER A 345 -5.85 7.53 -10.24
C SER A 345 -7.08 8.46 -10.22
N VAL A 346 -6.98 9.62 -10.87
CA VAL A 346 -8.12 10.54 -11.04
C VAL A 346 -9.15 9.95 -12.00
N GLN A 347 -8.68 9.28 -13.06
CA GLN A 347 -9.48 8.66 -14.11
C GLN A 347 -10.09 7.29 -13.72
N SER A 348 -9.88 6.83 -12.48
CA SER A 348 -10.40 5.56 -11.99
C SER A 348 -11.94 5.53 -11.94
N ALA A 349 -12.54 4.35 -12.05
CA ALA A 349 -14.01 4.23 -12.12
C ALA A 349 -14.69 4.78 -10.86
N GLY A 350 -14.09 4.55 -9.68
CA GLY A 350 -14.57 5.07 -8.41
C GLY A 350 -13.85 6.36 -7.97
N PRO A 351 -14.53 7.25 -7.21
CA PRO A 351 -14.01 8.53 -6.73
C PRO A 351 -13.19 8.44 -5.43
N GLU A 352 -13.13 7.25 -4.81
CA GLU A 352 -12.74 7.07 -3.41
C GLU A 352 -11.32 7.59 -3.13
N THR A 353 -10.38 7.34 -4.03
CA THR A 353 -8.99 7.82 -3.89
C THR A 353 -8.92 9.34 -3.91
N VAL A 354 -9.64 10.02 -4.82
CA VAL A 354 -9.63 11.49 -4.89
C VAL A 354 -10.28 12.10 -3.63
N LEU A 355 -11.42 11.54 -3.19
CA LEU A 355 -12.09 11.98 -1.97
C LEU A 355 -11.18 11.84 -0.74
N ARG A 356 -10.54 10.68 -0.56
CA ARG A 356 -9.63 10.44 0.57
C ARG A 356 -8.40 11.33 0.54
N VAL A 357 -7.87 11.62 -0.64
CA VAL A 357 -6.73 12.53 -0.81
C VAL A 357 -7.14 13.95 -0.43
N ILE A 358 -8.30 14.44 -0.86
CA ILE A 358 -8.82 15.77 -0.47
C ILE A 358 -9.07 15.88 1.04
N TYR A 359 -9.72 14.88 1.66
CA TYR A 359 -10.01 14.90 3.09
C TYR A 359 -8.81 14.61 3.99
N GLY A 360 -7.92 13.73 3.54
CA GLY A 360 -6.89 13.12 4.37
C GLY A 360 -5.49 13.64 4.07
N GLY A 361 -5.30 14.34 2.96
CA GLY A 361 -3.99 14.74 2.46
C GLY A 361 -3.12 13.56 2.04
N LEU A 362 -1.89 13.86 1.64
CA LEU A 362 -0.84 12.88 1.36
C LEU A 362 0.49 13.35 1.96
N ALA A 363 1.23 12.41 2.53
CA ALA A 363 2.60 12.66 2.97
C ALA A 363 3.53 13.00 1.79
N ALA A 364 4.66 13.63 2.07
CA ALA A 364 5.69 13.85 1.05
C ALA A 364 6.24 12.49 0.61
N GLN A 365 6.36 12.28 -0.71
CA GLN A 365 6.83 11.02 -1.28
C GLN A 365 7.36 11.22 -2.70
N SER A 366 8.34 10.42 -3.11
CA SER A 366 8.88 10.42 -4.47
C SER A 366 9.29 11.82 -4.98
N GLY A 367 9.76 12.69 -4.09
CA GLY A 367 10.08 14.08 -4.42
C GLY A 367 8.88 14.98 -4.71
N TYR A 368 7.65 14.54 -4.43
CA TYR A 368 6.48 15.41 -4.39
C TYR A 368 6.28 16.01 -3.00
N ALA A 369 5.81 17.26 -2.99
CA ALA A 369 5.37 17.96 -1.78
C ALA A 369 4.18 17.22 -1.13
N PRO A 370 4.03 17.31 0.19
CA PRO A 370 2.86 16.77 0.86
C PRO A 370 1.60 17.48 0.35
N MET A 371 0.54 16.72 0.16
CA MET A 371 -0.77 17.30 -0.16
C MET A 371 -1.51 17.61 1.15
N PRO A 372 -1.92 18.87 1.39
CA PRO A 372 -2.69 19.22 2.58
C PRO A 372 -4.11 18.63 2.55
N ALA A 373 -4.66 18.33 3.73
CA ALA A 373 -6.03 17.85 3.91
C ALA A 373 -7.07 18.99 3.79
N ILE A 374 -7.10 19.67 2.65
CA ILE A 374 -7.93 20.87 2.42
C ILE A 374 -9.44 20.61 2.53
N GLY A 375 -9.90 19.36 2.39
CA GLY A 375 -11.30 19.00 2.52
C GLY A 375 -11.88 19.23 3.92
N GLN A 376 -11.03 19.44 4.93
CA GLN A 376 -11.48 19.79 6.28
C GLN A 376 -12.12 21.20 6.35
N GLU A 377 -11.78 22.09 5.42
CA GLU A 377 -12.31 23.46 5.35
C GLU A 377 -13.50 23.61 4.38
N MET A 378 -13.91 22.50 3.75
CA MET A 378 -14.98 22.45 2.75
C MET A 378 -16.22 21.74 3.30
N THR A 379 -17.38 22.04 2.74
CA THR A 379 -18.59 21.23 2.88
C THR A 379 -18.52 19.96 2.02
N ASP A 380 -19.33 18.95 2.32
CA ASP A 380 -19.37 17.71 1.53
C ASP A 380 -19.86 17.94 0.09
N VAL A 381 -20.72 18.93 -0.12
CA VAL A 381 -21.17 19.35 -1.45
C VAL A 381 -20.02 19.96 -2.25
N GLU A 382 -19.22 20.83 -1.63
CA GLU A 382 -18.03 21.41 -2.28
C GLU A 382 -17.02 20.33 -2.65
N VAL A 383 -16.72 19.40 -1.72
CA VAL A 383 -15.80 18.28 -1.98
C VAL A 383 -16.30 17.38 -3.10
N ARG A 384 -17.59 17.04 -3.12
CA ARG A 384 -18.18 16.26 -4.21
C ARG A 384 -18.04 16.97 -5.55
N ASN A 385 -18.45 18.24 -5.62
CA ASN A 385 -18.44 19.00 -6.87
C ASN A 385 -17.01 19.22 -7.38
N VAL A 386 -16.05 19.56 -6.52
CA VAL A 386 -14.64 19.74 -6.94
C VAL A 386 -14.01 18.40 -7.35
N THR A 387 -14.41 17.29 -6.73
CA THR A 387 -13.97 15.95 -7.13
C THR A 387 -14.45 15.62 -8.54
N ASP A 388 -15.73 15.83 -8.84
CA ASP A 388 -16.28 15.62 -10.18
C ASP A 388 -15.65 16.56 -11.22
N TYR A 389 -15.40 17.83 -10.86
CA TYR A 389 -14.70 18.80 -11.70
C TYR A 389 -13.29 18.31 -12.07
N ILE A 390 -12.47 17.93 -11.09
CA ILE A 390 -11.11 17.42 -11.30
C ILE A 390 -11.13 16.18 -12.21
N ARG A 391 -12.12 15.30 -12.01
CA ARG A 391 -12.28 14.03 -12.74
C ARG A 391 -12.85 14.18 -14.15
N ASN A 392 -13.32 15.37 -14.53
CA ASN A 392 -13.95 15.62 -15.83
C ASN A 392 -13.44 16.89 -16.54
N SER A 393 -12.33 17.46 -16.07
CA SER A 393 -11.68 18.63 -16.66
C SER A 393 -10.36 18.25 -17.36
N TRP A 394 -9.87 19.13 -18.24
CA TRP A 394 -8.56 19.01 -18.90
C TRP A 394 -8.36 17.72 -19.70
N GLY A 395 -9.45 17.16 -20.23
CA GLY A 395 -9.44 15.88 -20.95
C GLY A 395 -9.61 14.65 -20.06
N ASN A 396 -9.81 14.82 -18.75
CA ASN A 396 -10.29 13.75 -17.89
C ASN A 396 -11.75 13.41 -18.22
N SER A 397 -12.13 12.14 -18.07
CA SER A 397 -13.48 11.64 -18.29
C SER A 397 -13.70 10.40 -17.43
N ALA A 398 -14.13 10.61 -16.19
CA ALA A 398 -14.46 9.53 -15.26
C ALA A 398 -15.93 9.60 -14.82
N PRO A 399 -16.51 8.50 -14.30
CA PRO A 399 -17.86 8.53 -13.76
C PRO A 399 -18.00 9.60 -12.68
N ALA A 400 -19.08 10.40 -12.79
CA ALA A 400 -19.46 11.36 -11.78
C ALA A 400 -20.00 10.66 -10.52
N ILE A 401 -19.86 11.30 -9.37
CA ILE A 401 -20.33 10.78 -8.09
C ILE A 401 -21.87 10.71 -8.10
N SER A 402 -22.41 9.50 -8.02
CA SER A 402 -23.87 9.27 -8.06
C SER A 402 -24.54 9.26 -6.69
N SER A 403 -23.78 9.01 -5.61
CA SER A 403 -24.33 8.99 -4.24
C SER A 403 -24.13 10.35 -3.57
N ASP A 404 -25.20 10.89 -3.00
CA ASP A 404 -25.14 12.10 -2.18
C ASP A 404 -24.29 11.90 -0.91
N SER A 405 -24.21 10.67 -0.39
CA SER A 405 -23.44 10.36 0.83
C SER A 405 -21.96 10.10 0.60
N ALA A 406 -21.50 9.94 -0.65
CA ALA A 406 -20.13 9.48 -0.92
C ALA A 406 -19.06 10.36 -0.27
N ALA A 407 -19.27 11.69 -0.29
CA ALA A 407 -18.36 12.65 0.33
C ALA A 407 -18.42 12.58 1.88
N SER A 408 -19.62 12.52 2.46
CA SER A 408 -19.78 12.41 3.92
C SER A 408 -19.24 11.09 4.47
N ASP A 409 -19.43 9.99 3.74
CA ASP A 409 -18.93 8.66 4.09
C ASP A 409 -17.39 8.64 4.02
N ALA A 410 -16.81 9.24 2.98
CA ALA A 410 -15.37 9.39 2.86
C ALA A 410 -14.79 10.26 3.97
N ARG A 411 -15.46 11.37 4.33
CA ARG A 411 -15.04 12.22 5.46
C ARG A 411 -15.03 11.42 6.76
N ALA A 412 -16.11 10.71 7.08
CA ALA A 412 -16.24 9.92 8.29
C ALA A 412 -15.18 8.80 8.38
N ALA A 413 -14.83 8.19 7.24
CA ALA A 413 -13.84 7.13 7.15
C ALA A 413 -12.38 7.62 7.09
N THR A 414 -12.14 8.93 6.98
CA THR A 414 -10.78 9.49 6.84
C THR A 414 -10.26 9.96 8.18
N GLN A 415 -9.36 9.17 8.78
CA GLN A 415 -8.61 9.54 9.97
C GLN A 415 -7.13 9.60 9.63
N THR A 416 -6.57 10.81 9.54
CA THR A 416 -5.15 10.99 9.24
C THR A 416 -4.54 12.08 10.12
N MET A 417 -3.22 12.02 10.29
CA MET A 417 -2.47 13.08 10.94
C MET A 417 -2.61 14.40 10.19
N LEU A 418 -2.57 14.35 8.85
CA LEU A 418 -2.72 15.52 7.99
C LEU A 418 -4.12 16.14 8.05
N ALA A 419 -5.15 15.37 8.39
CA ALA A 419 -6.49 15.88 8.68
C ALA A 419 -6.62 16.36 10.14
N GLY A 420 -5.60 16.16 10.98
CA GLY A 420 -5.57 16.58 12.38
C GLY A 420 -6.48 15.77 13.31
N ASN A 421 -7.21 14.79 12.79
CA ASN A 421 -8.23 14.02 13.51
C ASN A 421 -7.77 12.60 13.93
N ALA A 422 -6.58 12.16 13.51
CA ALA A 422 -5.97 10.95 14.03
C ALA A 422 -5.29 11.17 15.41
N PRO A 423 -5.28 10.17 16.30
CA PRO A 423 -4.50 10.20 17.53
C PRO A 423 -3.01 10.38 17.25
N CYS A 424 -2.34 11.27 17.99
CA CYS A 424 -0.95 11.60 17.66
C CYS A 424 0.05 10.47 17.93
N ALA A 425 -0.34 9.51 18.78
CA ALA A 425 0.50 8.39 19.18
C ALA A 425 0.72 7.34 18.07
N GLU A 426 -0.01 7.42 16.94
CA GLU A 426 -0.06 6.34 15.94
C GLU A 426 0.97 6.47 14.80
N VAL A 427 1.79 7.54 14.73
CA VAL A 427 2.66 7.83 13.56
C VAL A 427 4.11 8.17 13.92
N ALA A 428 4.67 7.54 14.94
CA ALA A 428 6.10 7.70 15.23
C ALA A 428 6.97 6.90 14.23
N GLN A 429 7.48 7.58 13.20
CA GLN A 429 8.57 7.07 12.36
C GLN A 429 9.87 7.04 13.18
N GLY A 430 10.21 5.85 13.71
CA GLY A 430 11.20 5.69 14.79
C GLY A 430 12.66 6.05 14.47
N THR A 431 13.06 6.24 13.22
CA THR A 431 14.44 6.60 12.85
C THR A 431 14.64 8.11 12.78
N VAL A 432 13.74 8.81 12.11
CA VAL A 432 13.79 10.27 11.94
C VAL A 432 13.37 10.98 13.22
N LEU A 433 12.38 10.46 13.96
CA LEU A 433 11.95 11.04 15.23
C LEU A 433 13.09 11.13 16.26
N LYS A 434 13.92 10.08 16.37
CA LYS A 434 15.10 10.10 17.25
C LYS A 434 16.11 11.18 16.87
N ALA A 435 16.27 11.46 15.58
CA ALA A 435 17.13 12.54 15.12
C ALA A 435 16.55 13.91 15.51
N PHE A 436 15.23 14.08 15.40
CA PHE A 436 14.53 15.27 15.89
C PHE A 436 14.60 15.45 17.41
N GLU A 437 14.46 14.38 18.19
CA GLU A 437 14.63 14.38 19.64
C GLU A 437 16.06 14.76 20.04
N THR A 438 17.06 14.14 19.38
CA THR A 438 18.49 14.44 19.61
C THR A 438 18.82 15.91 19.30
N ALA A 439 18.16 16.48 18.29
CA ALA A 439 18.32 17.88 17.91
C ALA A 439 17.50 18.87 18.77
N GLY A 440 16.71 18.41 19.75
CA GLY A 440 15.87 19.28 20.58
C GLY A 440 14.78 20.01 19.77
N ALA A 441 14.30 19.40 18.70
CA ALA A 441 13.44 20.05 17.70
C ALA A 441 12.10 20.55 18.25
N ALA A 442 11.48 19.79 19.16
CA ALA A 442 10.21 20.17 19.75
C ALA A 442 10.33 21.48 20.55
N ASP A 443 11.35 21.58 21.41
CA ASP A 443 11.61 22.78 22.22
C ASP A 443 11.99 23.98 21.35
N ALA A 444 12.79 23.75 20.30
CA ALA A 444 13.22 24.79 19.38
C ALA A 444 12.07 25.42 18.58
N LEU A 445 10.99 24.66 18.32
CA LEU A 445 9.88 25.10 17.47
C LEU A 445 8.61 25.48 18.26
N LYS A 446 8.55 25.17 19.56
CA LYS A 446 7.37 25.40 20.39
C LYS A 446 7.09 26.89 20.59
N GLY A 447 5.85 27.30 20.32
CA GLY A 447 5.37 28.66 20.62
C GLY A 447 5.90 29.76 19.69
N LEU A 448 6.59 29.40 18.61
CA LEU A 448 7.09 30.37 17.63
C LEU A 448 5.95 31.01 16.82
N THR A 449 6.11 32.30 16.49
CA THR A 449 5.25 32.96 15.50
C THR A 449 5.59 32.52 14.07
N GLN A 450 4.76 32.89 13.10
CA GLN A 450 4.98 32.58 11.68
C GLN A 450 6.31 33.13 11.16
N GLU A 451 6.67 34.34 11.59
CA GLU A 451 7.91 35.03 11.20
C GLU A 451 9.16 34.37 11.83
N GLN A 452 9.00 33.77 13.02
CA GLN A 452 10.09 33.11 13.75
C GLN A 452 10.30 31.66 13.30
N PHE A 453 9.24 31.01 12.83
CA PHE A 453 9.25 29.58 12.52
C PHE A 453 10.19 29.23 11.37
N VAL A 454 10.12 29.95 10.24
CA VAL A 454 10.96 29.67 9.07
C VAL A 454 12.46 29.81 9.39
N PRO A 455 12.93 30.91 10.03
CA PRO A 455 14.32 31.03 10.46
C PRO A 455 14.75 29.96 11.48
N ALA A 456 13.89 29.59 12.42
CA ALA A 456 14.19 28.54 13.38
C ALA A 456 14.35 27.18 12.69
N LEU A 457 13.45 26.85 11.76
CA LEU A 457 13.51 25.62 11.01
C LEU A 457 14.75 25.53 10.11
N ALA A 458 15.13 26.63 9.47
CA ALA A 458 16.36 26.70 8.66
C ALA A 458 17.64 26.42 9.48
N LYS A 459 17.66 26.80 10.76
CA LYS A 459 18.76 26.48 11.70
C LYS A 459 18.72 25.04 12.21
N LEU A 460 17.52 24.51 12.41
CA LEU A 460 17.30 23.17 12.97
C LEU A 460 17.58 22.06 11.94
N LEU A 461 17.17 22.24 10.68
CA LEU A 461 17.28 21.19 9.65
C LEU A 461 18.71 20.63 9.47
N PRO A 462 19.78 21.45 9.44
CA PRO A 462 21.15 20.93 9.41
C PRO A 462 21.52 20.06 10.62
N GLN A 463 21.04 20.41 11.82
CA GLN A 463 21.31 19.66 13.05
C GLN A 463 20.61 18.30 13.03
N VAL A 464 19.36 18.26 12.55
CA VAL A 464 18.60 17.02 12.38
C VAL A 464 19.25 16.14 11.30
N LYS A 465 19.67 16.73 10.17
CA LYS A 465 20.42 16.01 9.12
C LYS A 465 21.70 15.38 9.67
N ALA A 466 22.47 16.13 10.47
CA ALA A 466 23.68 15.62 11.11
C ALA A 466 23.38 14.50 12.14
N ALA A 467 22.32 14.64 12.93
CA ALA A 467 21.89 13.62 13.89
C ALA A 467 21.36 12.34 13.21
N TYR A 468 20.79 12.47 12.01
CA TYR A 468 20.33 11.34 11.21
C TYR A 468 21.49 10.52 10.62
N GLY A 469 22.53 11.20 10.11
CA GLY A 469 23.73 10.60 9.52
C GLY A 469 23.50 9.98 8.13
N ASP A 470 24.48 9.23 7.61
CA ASP A 470 24.42 8.58 6.29
C ASP A 470 23.55 7.30 6.26
N LYS A 471 22.56 7.21 7.16
CA LYS A 471 21.62 6.08 7.13
C LYS A 471 20.81 6.18 5.84
N PRO A 472 20.53 5.04 5.16
CA PRO A 472 19.65 5.07 4.01
C PRO A 472 18.33 5.69 4.43
N ALA A 473 17.87 6.71 3.69
CA ALA A 473 16.51 7.18 3.78
C ALA A 473 15.58 5.96 3.70
N GLY A 474 14.54 5.94 4.53
CA GLY A 474 13.71 4.79 4.87
C GLY A 474 13.25 3.93 3.69
N THR A 475 12.78 2.75 4.05
CA THR A 475 12.28 1.75 3.12
C THR A 475 11.27 2.34 2.12
N GLY A 476 11.49 2.14 0.82
CA GLY A 476 10.50 2.50 -0.20
C GLY A 476 10.86 3.57 -1.23
N GLY A 477 12.13 3.97 -1.32
CA GLY A 477 12.55 4.98 -2.32
C GLY A 477 12.17 6.42 -1.95
N GLN A 478 11.80 6.66 -0.68
CA GLN A 478 11.65 8.01 -0.13
C GLN A 478 13.03 8.69 -0.02
N SER A 479 13.10 9.97 -0.34
CA SER A 479 14.33 10.74 -0.13
C SER A 479 14.45 11.17 1.33
N LEU A 480 15.68 11.44 1.81
CA LEU A 480 15.91 12.00 3.14
C LEU A 480 15.08 13.28 3.37
N ASP A 481 14.91 14.10 2.35
CA ASP A 481 14.10 15.31 2.48
C ASP A 481 12.60 14.98 2.69
N ASP A 482 12.07 13.93 2.04
CA ASP A 482 10.68 13.50 2.25
C ASP A 482 10.49 13.01 3.70
N GLU A 483 11.46 12.25 4.20
CA GLU A 483 11.50 11.78 5.59
C GLU A 483 11.55 12.91 6.62
N LEU A 484 12.40 13.92 6.40
CA LEU A 484 12.49 15.08 7.29
C LEU A 484 11.17 15.85 7.33
N VAL A 485 10.50 15.99 6.19
CA VAL A 485 9.21 16.68 6.08
C VAL A 485 8.12 15.91 6.81
N ASN A 486 8.08 14.59 6.64
CA ASN A 486 7.14 13.73 7.32
C ASN A 486 7.40 13.73 8.84
N GLY A 487 8.66 13.68 9.28
CA GLY A 487 9.03 13.76 10.69
C GLY A 487 8.67 15.11 11.34
N LEU A 488 8.89 16.23 10.65
CA LEU A 488 8.41 17.55 11.08
C LEU A 488 6.89 17.56 11.20
N THR A 489 6.19 16.99 10.23
CA THR A 489 4.73 16.87 10.22
C THR A 489 4.24 16.05 11.43
N THR A 490 4.98 15.04 11.88
CA THR A 490 4.68 14.34 13.15
C THR A 490 4.92 15.24 14.38
N LEU A 491 6.00 16.02 14.41
CA LEU A 491 6.26 16.98 15.50
C LEU A 491 5.19 18.06 15.65
N TYR A 492 4.44 18.35 14.58
CA TYR A 492 3.33 19.32 14.58
C TYR A 492 2.39 19.14 15.78
N CYS A 493 2.13 17.92 16.24
CA CYS A 493 1.29 17.74 17.42
C CYS A 493 1.81 18.45 18.66
N GLN A 494 3.11 18.30 18.93
CA GLN A 494 3.74 18.82 20.13
C GLN A 494 3.89 20.35 20.08
N VAL A 495 4.23 20.87 18.90
CA VAL A 495 4.61 22.28 18.74
C VAL A 495 3.48 23.17 18.24
N GLY A 496 2.45 22.57 17.63
CA GLY A 496 1.34 23.25 16.97
C GLY A 496 -0.03 22.86 17.50
N ARG A 497 -0.43 21.60 17.30
CA ARG A 497 -1.80 21.13 17.53
C ARG A 497 -2.24 21.20 18.99
N GLU A 498 -1.48 20.61 19.91
CA GLU A 498 -1.88 20.58 21.32
C GLU A 498 -1.92 22.00 21.92
N PRO A 499 -0.92 22.88 21.69
CA PRO A 499 -1.02 24.28 22.09
C PRO A 499 -2.20 25.03 21.45
N TYR A 500 -2.58 24.71 20.21
CA TYR A 500 -3.77 25.26 19.57
C TYR A 500 -5.05 24.83 20.29
N LEU A 501 -5.21 23.53 20.55
CA LEU A 501 -6.38 22.98 21.24
C LEU A 501 -6.49 23.53 22.67
N GLU A 502 -5.37 23.70 23.37
CA GLU A 502 -5.33 24.37 24.68
C GLU A 502 -5.85 25.81 24.60
N ARG A 503 -5.35 26.61 23.63
CA ARG A 503 -5.81 28.00 23.43
C ARG A 503 -7.28 28.06 23.02
N GLN A 504 -7.75 27.09 22.24
CA GLN A 504 -9.16 26.98 21.85
C GLN A 504 -10.05 26.68 23.07
N ARG A 505 -9.68 25.70 23.90
CA ARG A 505 -10.38 25.39 25.15
C ARG A 505 -10.38 26.58 26.12
N ALA A 506 -9.33 27.39 26.10
CA ALA A 506 -9.21 28.60 26.91
C ALA A 506 -9.96 29.84 26.33
N GLY A 507 -10.65 29.70 25.19
CA GLY A 507 -11.46 30.78 24.62
C GLY A 507 -10.68 31.92 23.95
N ALA A 508 -9.40 31.70 23.58
CA ALA A 508 -8.56 32.75 22.97
C ALA A 508 -9.17 33.33 21.67
N PRO A 509 -8.95 34.59 21.29
CA PRO A 509 -9.46 35.14 20.01
C PRO A 509 -8.92 34.38 18.79
N GLU A 510 -9.66 34.34 17.67
CA GLU A 510 -9.26 33.63 16.44
C GLU A 510 -7.88 34.07 15.89
N ALA A 511 -7.56 35.35 16.00
CA ALA A 511 -6.23 35.90 15.65
C ALA A 511 -5.08 35.33 16.51
N ALA A 512 -5.36 34.86 17.73
CA ALA A 512 -4.41 34.17 18.61
C ALA A 512 -4.40 32.64 18.40
N ARG A 513 -5.24 32.12 17.49
CA ARG A 513 -5.38 30.69 17.15
C ARG A 513 -4.74 30.33 15.80
N SER A 514 -4.03 31.23 15.11
CA SER A 514 -3.79 31.11 13.66
C SER A 514 -2.56 30.32 13.22
N TRP A 515 -1.55 30.12 14.08
CA TRP A 515 -0.28 29.53 13.65
C TRP A 515 0.23 28.48 14.65
N PRO A 516 0.43 27.22 14.26
CA PRO A 516 -0.06 26.50 13.09
C PRO A 516 -1.31 25.69 13.52
N ALA A 517 -2.51 26.15 13.15
CA ALA A 517 -3.75 25.42 13.40
C ALA A 517 -4.00 24.30 12.38
N VAL A 518 -3.28 24.35 11.25
CA VAL A 518 -3.48 23.47 10.10
C VAL A 518 -2.14 22.84 9.72
N ILE A 519 -2.05 21.53 9.94
CA ILE A 519 -0.86 20.70 9.68
C ILE A 519 -0.44 20.72 8.20
N GLY A 520 -1.38 20.91 7.27
CA GLY A 520 -1.09 21.02 5.83
C GLY A 520 -0.19 22.22 5.48
N ASN A 521 -0.42 23.37 6.10
CA ASN A 521 0.43 24.55 5.94
C ASN A 521 1.81 24.34 6.55
N PHE A 522 1.85 23.68 7.71
CA PHE A 522 3.09 23.30 8.39
C PHE A 522 3.94 22.36 7.52
N ALA A 523 3.33 21.30 6.97
CA ALA A 523 4.00 20.30 6.14
C ALA A 523 4.55 20.92 4.84
N ASN A 524 3.80 21.80 4.19
CA ASN A 524 4.26 22.53 2.99
C ASN A 524 5.45 23.46 3.27
N ILE A 525 5.44 24.14 4.41
CA ILE A 525 6.55 25.02 4.82
C ILE A 525 7.78 24.19 5.16
N ALA A 526 7.61 23.09 5.88
CA ALA A 526 8.66 22.11 6.13
C ALA A 526 9.28 21.58 4.83
N TYR A 527 8.44 21.22 3.86
CA TYR A 527 8.88 20.76 2.54
C TYR A 527 9.70 21.81 1.79
N SER A 528 9.23 23.05 1.74
CA SER A 528 9.97 24.15 1.12
C SER A 528 11.35 24.35 1.76
N GLN A 529 11.47 24.25 3.08
CA GLN A 529 12.74 24.45 3.78
C GLN A 529 13.71 23.28 3.60
N ALA A 530 13.20 22.04 3.54
CA ALA A 530 14.03 20.86 3.35
C ALA A 530 14.64 20.79 1.94
N ARG A 531 13.85 21.08 0.88
CA ARG A 531 14.24 20.91 -0.53
C ARG A 531 14.82 22.15 -1.20
N ASN A 532 14.43 23.36 -0.81
CA ASN A 532 14.82 24.60 -1.49
C ASN A 532 15.23 25.72 -0.50
N PRO A 533 16.25 25.51 0.36
CA PRO A 533 16.66 26.52 1.35
C PRO A 533 17.14 27.84 0.70
N GLU A 534 17.72 27.76 -0.51
CA GLU A 534 18.36 28.90 -1.17
C GLU A 534 17.38 29.79 -1.96
N LYS A 535 16.21 29.26 -2.38
CA LYS A 535 15.19 30.03 -3.15
C LYS A 535 14.48 31.11 -2.32
N ARG A 536 14.82 31.27 -1.03
CA ARG A 536 14.37 32.39 -0.19
C ARG A 536 15.50 33.21 0.42
N ALA A 537 16.76 32.82 0.31
CA ALA A 537 17.87 33.70 0.66
C ALA A 537 17.93 34.94 -0.26
N SER A 538 17.20 34.93 -1.38
CA SER A 538 17.00 36.09 -2.27
C SER A 538 15.67 36.84 -2.04
N ALA A 539 14.85 36.45 -1.05
CA ALA A 539 13.55 37.05 -0.77
C ALA A 539 13.54 37.80 0.57
N ASP A 540 14.54 38.67 0.78
CA ASP A 540 14.57 39.67 1.85
C ASP A 540 13.63 40.87 1.58
N GLY A 541 12.46 40.64 0.97
CA GLY A 541 11.56 41.73 0.57
C GLY A 541 10.11 41.31 0.47
N ALA A 542 9.34 41.63 1.52
CA ALA A 542 7.89 41.75 1.59
C ALA A 542 7.05 40.51 1.16
N ILE A 543 6.44 39.85 2.16
CA ILE A 543 5.21 39.08 1.98
C ILE A 543 4.11 40.08 1.52
N PRO A 544 3.45 39.89 0.37
CA PRO A 544 2.32 40.74 0.01
C PRO A 544 1.19 40.56 1.04
N PRO A 545 0.49 41.64 1.44
CA PRO A 545 -0.56 41.55 2.44
C PRO A 545 -1.68 40.60 1.97
N ALA A 546 -2.29 39.90 2.93
CA ALA A 546 -3.41 39.00 2.69
C ALA A 546 -4.53 39.71 1.91
N PRO A 547 -5.24 39.01 1.00
CA PRO A 547 -6.42 39.57 0.35
C PRO A 547 -7.45 39.96 1.42
N PRO A 548 -8.18 41.08 1.24
CA PRO A 548 -9.15 41.56 2.21
C PRO A 548 -10.24 40.51 2.43
N THR A 549 -10.61 40.34 3.70
CA THR A 549 -11.71 39.48 4.15
C THR A 549 -12.99 39.85 3.39
N PRO A 550 -13.71 38.88 2.79
CA PRO A 550 -15.01 39.18 2.19
C PRO A 550 -15.97 39.72 3.27
N PRO A 551 -16.83 40.69 2.94
CA PRO A 551 -17.74 41.29 3.91
C PRO A 551 -18.67 40.22 4.49
N ALA A 552 -18.90 40.30 5.80
CA ALA A 552 -19.86 39.46 6.49
C ALA A 552 -21.22 39.53 5.78
N ARG A 553 -21.73 38.36 5.36
CA ARG A 553 -23.11 38.27 4.86
C ARG A 553 -24.05 38.37 6.06
N ASN A 554 -24.89 39.40 6.06
CA ASN A 554 -26.05 39.50 6.95
C ASN A 554 -27.03 38.36 6.70
#